data_AF-A0A849SMS6-F1
#
_entry.id   AF-A0A849SMS6-F1
#
_cell.length_a   1.000
_cell.length_b   1.000
_cell.length_c   1.000
_cell.angle_alpha   90.00
_cell.angle_beta   90.00
_cell.angle_gamma   90.00
#
_symmetry.space_group_name_H-M   'P 1'
#
loop_
_entity.id
_entity.type
_entity.pdbx_description
1 polymer ?
#
loop_
_entity_poly.entity_id
_entity_poly.type
_entity_poly.pdbx_seq_one_letter_code
_entity_poly.pdbx_strand_id
1 'polypeptide(L)'
;MVLNPASARTDGNTLHTAVRAALLRQRLRFRIVRIEPGAAGSRSLATTVRRALRDGCDRVIAAGGDGTIGLVASCMCARSRSRTALAIIPTGTANVLARELGIPTTVPEAIALAVESQTTLELDAMKVGERLILTQLGIGADALMISDTRRAQQERYGRLAYLLAFIRQAASFRSIHFRLSIDGAALKARAWQLIVANAGSAGAPPFSYGPGVDPADGEVDLCLFDLRGWLGGATVFWRILTGRHRRDNNTSYYPVRDSLTIDTRRSVAVQGDGELIGTTPITLTVVPRAIRVVVPKSGATLEDHPDVAGTADIPREVSSATAESAPLAANGVVPTTPAAATLAEDLSAMVAQHSKTWVLHGMARHPIAALSALDAAIYIRLNRLAFGPPWDSLLIWTSRLMHYGEGWAVAALILVVRSPAQGVRAAAEMLPVLWLTMLTMNYPLKRLFRRRRPFVAFVEVRVLGPRPRDFSFPSGHSAAAFAGALLMSAHAPGWSPWLFAVATVVGFSRVYLGVHYPSDVLIGAAGGMGLAVLFRLLLHRLVEFAF
;
A
#
# COMPACT_ATOMS: atom_id res chain seq x y z
N MET A 1 3.56 26.83 3.78
CA MET A 1 2.89 25.50 3.75
C MET A 1 1.85 25.49 2.66
N VAL A 2 1.85 24.42 1.86
CA VAL A 2 0.86 24.10 0.83
C VAL A 2 0.10 22.86 1.29
N LEU A 3 -1.22 22.93 1.30
CA LEU A 3 -2.11 21.88 1.78
C LEU A 3 -3.07 21.45 0.67
N ASN A 4 -3.12 20.16 0.38
CA ASN A 4 -4.17 19.60 -0.46
C ASN A 4 -5.33 19.06 0.41
N PRO A 5 -6.49 19.74 0.48
CA PRO A 5 -7.61 19.29 1.31
C PRO A 5 -8.26 18.01 0.79
N ALA A 6 -8.04 17.61 -0.46
CA ALA A 6 -8.58 16.40 -1.06
C ALA A 6 -7.72 15.14 -0.78
N SER A 7 -6.68 15.23 0.05
CA SER A 7 -5.81 14.09 0.33
C SER A 7 -6.53 12.98 1.10
N ALA A 8 -6.39 11.73 0.64
CA ALA A 8 -7.27 10.62 1.01
C ALA A 8 -7.10 10.07 2.45
N ARG A 9 -6.01 10.40 3.16
CA ARG A 9 -5.68 9.74 4.45
C ARG A 9 -6.01 10.54 5.70
N THR A 10 -6.18 11.86 5.60
CA THR A 10 -6.31 12.72 6.78
C THR A 10 -7.26 13.86 6.49
N ASP A 11 -8.16 14.13 7.43
CA ASP A 11 -9.03 15.29 7.37
C ASP A 11 -8.20 16.58 7.24
N GLY A 12 -8.52 17.39 6.23
CA GLY A 12 -7.73 18.58 5.89
C GLY A 12 -7.73 19.65 6.98
N ASN A 13 -8.80 19.73 7.78
CA ASN A 13 -8.87 20.68 8.90
C ASN A 13 -8.01 20.22 10.07
N THR A 14 -8.06 18.93 10.40
CA THR A 14 -7.22 18.31 11.43
C THR A 14 -5.74 18.49 11.10
N LEU A 15 -5.35 18.22 9.86
CA LEU A 15 -3.98 18.41 9.38
C LEU A 15 -3.55 19.88 9.42
N HIS A 16 -4.43 20.80 9.00
CA HIS A 16 -4.18 22.23 9.09
C HIS A 16 -3.91 22.67 10.53
N THR A 17 -4.76 22.26 11.48
CA THR A 17 -4.62 22.60 12.90
C THR A 17 -3.34 22.03 13.49
N ALA A 18 -3.02 20.77 13.21
CA ALA A 18 -1.81 20.11 13.72
C ALA A 18 -0.52 20.80 13.23
N VAL A 19 -0.43 21.10 11.93
CA VAL A 19 0.75 21.78 11.38
C VAL A 19 0.86 23.20 11.89
N ARG A 20 -0.26 23.94 11.95
CA ARG A 20 -0.28 25.30 12.50
C ARG A 20 0.19 25.32 13.95
N ALA A 21 -0.27 24.38 14.78
CA ALA A 21 0.16 24.25 16.16
C ALA A 21 1.67 23.99 16.26
N ALA A 22 2.22 23.08 15.45
CA ALA A 22 3.65 22.80 15.42
C ALA A 22 4.49 24.02 15.01
N LEU A 23 4.07 24.74 13.96
CA LEU A 23 4.74 25.96 13.50
C LEU A 23 4.72 27.08 14.56
N LEU A 24 3.60 27.25 15.27
CA LEU A 24 3.47 28.24 16.35
C LEU A 24 4.35 27.90 17.55
N ARG A 25 4.42 26.61 17.95
CA ARG A 25 5.31 26.16 19.04
C ARG A 25 6.78 26.51 18.76
N GLN A 26 7.21 26.38 17.51
CA GLN A 26 8.56 26.72 17.07
C GLN A 26 8.73 28.22 16.74
N ARG A 27 7.71 29.05 17.01
CA ARG A 27 7.69 30.51 16.77
C ARG A 27 8.08 30.92 15.33
N LEU A 28 7.74 30.07 14.36
CA LEU A 28 8.07 30.32 12.96
C LEU A 28 7.09 31.31 12.32
N ARG A 29 7.58 32.13 11.38
CA ARG A 29 6.72 32.91 10.48
C ARG A 29 6.25 32.02 9.35
N PHE A 30 4.94 31.91 9.15
CA PHE A 30 4.40 31.00 8.13
C PHE A 30 3.20 31.58 7.40
N ARG A 31 3.01 31.09 6.17
CA ARG A 31 1.78 31.24 5.38
C ARG A 31 1.26 29.87 4.99
N ILE A 32 -0.04 29.64 5.16
CA ILE A 32 -0.71 28.40 4.77
C ILE A 32 -1.57 28.68 3.54
N VAL A 33 -1.42 27.85 2.51
CA VAL A 33 -2.12 27.98 1.22
C VAL A 33 -2.77 26.65 0.92
N ARG A 34 -4.05 26.68 0.54
CA ARG A 34 -4.79 25.49 0.12
C ARG A 34 -4.75 25.38 -1.39
N ILE A 35 -4.56 24.17 -1.91
CA ILE A 35 -4.62 23.91 -3.35
C ILE A 35 -6.08 23.91 -3.76
N GLU A 36 -6.43 24.79 -4.69
CA GLU A 36 -7.71 24.78 -5.37
C GLU A 36 -7.70 23.76 -6.52
N PRO A 37 -8.79 23.03 -6.76
CA PRO A 37 -8.89 22.12 -7.89
C PRO A 37 -8.72 22.81 -9.25
N GLY A 38 -8.14 22.09 -10.21
CA GLY A 38 -8.07 22.52 -11.61
C GLY A 38 -6.88 23.41 -11.96
N ALA A 39 -6.83 23.81 -13.24
CA ALA A 39 -5.69 24.52 -13.82
C ALA A 39 -5.50 25.93 -13.24
N ALA A 40 -6.58 26.62 -12.87
CA ALA A 40 -6.52 27.93 -12.25
C ALA A 40 -5.85 27.87 -10.86
N GLY A 41 -6.23 26.89 -10.03
CA GLY A 41 -5.62 26.66 -8.72
C GLY A 41 -4.13 26.34 -8.82
N SER A 42 -3.74 25.53 -9.81
CA SER A 42 -2.32 25.22 -10.07
C SER A 42 -1.50 26.46 -10.45
N ARG A 43 -2.05 27.35 -11.29
CA ARG A 43 -1.40 28.62 -11.64
C ARG A 43 -1.27 29.57 -10.44
N SER A 44 -2.33 29.67 -9.63
CA SER A 44 -2.33 30.47 -8.40
C SER A 44 -1.28 29.97 -7.39
N LEU A 45 -1.18 28.65 -7.23
CA LEU A 45 -0.15 28.02 -6.39
C LEU A 45 1.26 28.36 -6.89
N ALA A 46 1.51 28.24 -8.19
CA ALA A 46 2.81 28.56 -8.77
C ALA A 46 3.22 30.01 -8.51
N THR A 47 2.30 30.97 -8.68
CA THR A 47 2.55 32.38 -8.36
C THR A 47 2.86 32.60 -6.88
N THR A 48 2.11 31.92 -6.02
CA THR A 48 2.24 31.97 -4.56
C THR A 48 3.58 31.41 -4.08
N VAL A 49 3.99 30.24 -4.57
CA VAL A 49 5.26 29.59 -4.22
C VAL A 49 6.43 30.42 -4.75
N ARG A 50 6.39 30.86 -6.01
CA ARG A 50 7.44 31.72 -6.58
C ARG A 50 7.60 33.06 -5.85
N ARG A 51 6.51 33.63 -5.33
CA ARG A 51 6.59 34.81 -4.47
C ARG A 51 7.28 34.49 -3.15
N ALA A 52 6.87 33.42 -2.46
CA ALA A 52 7.51 33.00 -1.21
C ALA A 52 9.01 32.73 -1.37
N LEU A 53 9.43 32.14 -2.49
CA LEU A 53 10.86 31.93 -2.79
C LEU A 53 11.61 33.25 -2.99
N ARG A 54 11.01 34.22 -3.69
CA ARG A 54 11.60 35.58 -3.84
C ARG A 54 11.68 36.33 -2.50
N ASP A 55 10.70 36.11 -1.62
CA ASP A 55 10.64 36.71 -0.29
C ASP A 55 11.63 36.03 0.71
N GLY A 56 12.48 35.10 0.24
CA GLY A 56 13.52 34.48 1.06
C GLY A 56 13.02 33.36 1.99
N CYS A 57 11.94 32.67 1.62
CA CYS A 57 11.40 31.58 2.43
C CYS A 57 12.42 30.43 2.59
N ASP A 58 12.69 30.02 3.84
CA ASP A 58 13.64 28.93 4.13
C ASP A 58 13.09 27.55 3.74
N ARG A 59 11.77 27.36 3.81
CA ARG A 59 11.15 26.06 3.62
C ARG A 59 9.72 26.12 3.07
N VAL A 60 9.46 25.30 2.06
CA VAL A 60 8.10 25.02 1.59
C VAL A 60 7.67 23.65 2.11
N ILE A 61 6.70 23.63 3.01
CA ILE A 61 6.07 22.38 3.49
C ILE A 61 4.93 22.02 2.54
N ALA A 62 5.00 20.86 1.88
CA ALA A 62 3.95 20.30 1.02
C ALA A 62 3.24 19.15 1.75
N ALA A 63 1.94 19.30 2.00
CA ALA A 63 1.10 18.29 2.63
C ALA A 63 0.11 17.71 1.61
N GLY A 64 0.36 16.47 1.16
CA GLY A 64 -0.38 15.84 0.08
C GLY A 64 0.17 14.49 -0.33
N GLY A 65 -0.31 13.98 -1.47
CA GLY A 65 0.26 12.81 -2.15
C GLY A 65 1.28 13.19 -3.22
N ASP A 66 1.76 12.21 -3.98
CA ASP A 66 2.84 12.37 -4.96
C ASP A 66 2.58 13.49 -5.99
N GLY A 67 1.37 13.57 -6.56
CA GLY A 67 1.02 14.66 -7.49
C GLY A 67 1.03 16.06 -6.85
N THR A 68 0.68 16.18 -5.57
CA THR A 68 0.82 17.45 -4.83
C THR A 68 2.29 17.82 -4.62
N ILE A 69 3.11 16.84 -4.27
CA ILE A 69 4.54 17.02 -4.04
C ILE A 69 5.22 17.43 -5.36
N GLY A 70 4.96 16.72 -6.46
CA GLY A 70 5.48 17.03 -7.79
C GLY A 70 5.05 18.41 -8.29
N LEU A 71 3.80 18.81 -8.04
CA LEU A 71 3.31 20.15 -8.38
C LEU A 71 4.07 21.24 -7.61
N VAL A 72 4.23 21.08 -6.29
CA VAL A 72 4.97 22.05 -5.46
C VAL A 72 6.44 22.10 -5.87
N ALA A 73 7.07 20.96 -6.12
CA ALA A 73 8.45 20.87 -6.59
C ALA A 73 8.64 21.56 -7.94
N SER A 74 7.72 21.36 -8.89
CA SER A 74 7.71 22.05 -10.19
C SER A 74 7.65 23.57 -10.02
N CYS A 75 6.84 24.06 -9.07
CA CYS A 75 6.76 25.48 -8.76
C CYS A 75 8.05 26.03 -8.14
N MET A 76 8.81 25.19 -7.44
CA MET A 76 10.05 25.59 -6.78
C MET A 76 11.25 25.65 -7.73
N CYS A 77 11.33 24.75 -8.72
CA CYS A 77 12.46 24.66 -9.64
C CYS A 77 12.57 25.83 -10.64
N ALA A 78 11.55 26.69 -10.75
CA ALA A 78 11.36 27.63 -11.86
C ALA A 78 12.30 28.87 -11.88
N ARG A 79 13.64 28.70 -11.73
CA ARG A 79 14.73 29.66 -12.05
C ARG A 79 15.60 30.21 -10.90
N SER A 80 15.85 29.48 -9.82
CA SER A 80 16.90 29.90 -8.87
C SER A 80 17.54 28.71 -8.17
N ARG A 81 18.86 28.77 -7.93
CA ARG A 81 19.54 28.01 -6.87
C ARG A 81 19.05 28.50 -5.51
N SER A 82 17.75 28.39 -5.27
CA SER A 82 17.16 28.77 -4.00
C SER A 82 17.65 27.80 -2.94
N ARG A 83 18.07 28.34 -1.78
CA ARG A 83 18.42 27.52 -0.63
C ARG A 83 17.19 26.89 0.05
N THR A 84 15.99 27.25 -0.40
CA THR A 84 14.72 26.78 0.15
C THR A 84 14.58 25.26 0.05
N ALA A 85 14.35 24.60 1.17
CA ALA A 85 14.08 23.17 1.20
C ALA A 85 12.58 22.86 1.03
N LEU A 86 12.27 21.77 0.34
CA LEU A 86 10.96 21.13 0.33
C LEU A 86 10.85 20.18 1.52
N ALA A 87 9.83 20.34 2.34
CA ALA A 87 9.48 19.36 3.37
C ALA A 87 8.16 18.69 3.03
N ILE A 88 8.07 17.38 3.26
CA ILE A 88 6.95 16.56 2.81
C ILE A 88 6.17 16.07 4.03
N ILE A 89 4.85 16.29 4.02
CA ILE A 89 3.90 15.63 4.93
C ILE A 89 3.06 14.66 4.09
N PRO A 90 3.35 13.35 4.14
CA PRO A 90 2.82 12.38 3.19
C PRO A 90 1.39 11.96 3.55
N THR A 91 0.40 12.64 2.96
CA THR A 91 -1.04 12.36 3.20
C THR A 91 -1.73 11.67 2.02
N GLY A 92 -0.98 11.36 0.97
CA GLY A 92 -1.43 10.54 -0.16
C GLY A 92 -1.40 9.05 0.12
N THR A 93 -1.77 8.27 -0.90
CA THR A 93 -1.90 6.80 -0.78
C THR A 93 -0.58 6.07 -1.02
N ALA A 94 0.20 6.50 -2.02
CA ALA A 94 1.47 5.88 -2.37
C ALA A 94 2.65 6.55 -1.63
N ASN A 95 2.81 7.87 -1.75
CA ASN A 95 3.88 8.65 -1.10
C ASN A 95 5.25 8.03 -1.38
N VAL A 96 5.51 7.76 -2.66
CA VAL A 96 6.68 7.02 -3.15
C VAL A 96 7.94 7.77 -2.75
N LEU A 97 8.03 9.06 -3.07
CA LEU A 97 9.19 9.88 -2.72
C LEU A 97 9.43 9.94 -1.21
N ALA A 98 8.37 10.06 -0.41
CA ALA A 98 8.50 10.07 1.04
C ALA A 98 9.08 8.76 1.58
N ARG A 99 8.63 7.61 1.05
CA ARG A 99 9.17 6.29 1.43
C ARG A 99 10.61 6.10 1.00
N GLU A 100 10.95 6.54 -0.22
CA GLU A 100 12.31 6.47 -0.75
C GLU A 100 13.30 7.20 0.16
N LEU A 101 12.91 8.39 0.63
CA LEU A 101 13.75 9.24 1.47
C LEU A 101 13.66 8.91 2.98
N GLY A 102 12.97 7.83 3.35
CA GLY A 102 12.78 7.44 4.75
C GLY A 102 11.92 8.42 5.57
N ILE A 103 11.15 9.29 4.93
CA ILE A 103 10.27 10.26 5.60
C ILE A 103 9.15 9.48 6.31
N PRO A 104 8.88 9.77 7.61
CA PRO A 104 7.84 9.10 8.36
C PRO A 104 6.48 9.15 7.68
N THR A 105 5.77 8.03 7.70
CA THR A 105 4.45 7.92 7.05
C THR A 105 3.29 8.29 7.97
N THR A 106 3.55 8.45 9.28
CA THR A 106 2.57 8.99 10.23
C THR A 106 2.59 10.50 10.18
N VAL A 107 1.41 11.12 10.22
CA VAL A 107 1.29 12.58 10.12
C VAL A 107 2.04 13.31 11.24
N PRO A 108 1.92 12.92 12.53
CA PRO A 108 2.63 13.62 13.60
C PRO A 108 4.15 13.62 13.45
N GLU A 109 4.76 12.47 13.13
CA GLU A 109 6.20 12.36 12.94
C GLU A 109 6.67 13.13 11.71
N ALA A 110 5.90 13.09 10.61
CA ALA A 110 6.22 13.85 9.42
C ALA A 110 6.13 15.37 9.65
N ILE A 111 5.19 15.83 10.49
CA ILE A 111 5.10 17.25 10.90
C ILE A 111 6.33 17.64 11.70
N ALA A 112 6.72 16.84 12.70
CA ALA A 112 7.92 17.09 13.50
C ALA A 112 9.16 17.18 12.59
N LEU A 113 9.35 16.19 11.71
CA LEU A 113 10.45 16.20 10.74
C LEU A 113 10.41 17.46 9.84
N ALA A 114 9.25 17.77 9.27
CA ALA A 114 9.07 18.89 8.35
C ALA A 114 9.34 20.25 8.99
N VAL A 115 9.10 20.39 10.29
CA VAL A 115 9.29 21.66 11.01
C VAL A 115 10.68 21.75 11.64
N GLU A 116 11.20 20.66 12.20
CA GLU A 116 12.35 20.69 13.12
C GLU A 116 13.67 20.27 12.46
N SER A 117 13.63 19.31 11.52
CA SER A 117 14.85 18.80 10.90
C SER A 117 15.55 19.87 10.07
N GLN A 118 16.86 19.98 10.18
CA GLN A 118 17.72 20.79 9.30
C GLN A 118 18.47 19.95 8.27
N THR A 119 18.34 18.62 8.35
CA THR A 119 18.99 17.71 7.42
C THR A 119 18.26 17.74 6.08
N THR A 120 19.02 17.93 5.02
CA THR A 120 18.48 17.95 3.66
C THR A 120 19.32 17.11 2.71
N LEU A 121 18.67 16.53 1.72
CA LEU A 121 19.28 15.88 0.57
C LEU A 121 18.94 16.68 -0.69
N GLU A 122 19.92 16.90 -1.58
CA GLU A 122 19.68 17.48 -2.90
C GLU A 122 19.36 16.33 -3.86
N LEU A 123 18.21 16.42 -4.51
CA LEU A 123 17.72 15.41 -5.44
C LEU A 123 17.78 15.94 -6.86
N ASP A 124 18.15 15.05 -7.76
CA ASP A 124 18.00 15.21 -9.19
C ASP A 124 16.53 15.07 -9.58
N ALA A 125 16.18 15.55 -10.78
CA ALA A 125 14.83 15.43 -11.30
C ALA A 125 14.82 15.31 -12.82
N MET A 126 13.75 14.70 -13.35
CA MET A 126 13.47 14.70 -14.77
C MET A 126 12.54 15.88 -15.09
N LYS A 127 12.99 16.78 -15.95
CA LYS A 127 12.17 17.89 -16.43
C LYS A 127 11.53 17.54 -17.77
N VAL A 128 10.20 17.64 -17.83
CA VAL A 128 9.40 17.42 -19.04
C VAL A 128 8.51 18.64 -19.27
N GLY A 129 8.84 19.44 -20.27
CA GLY A 129 8.22 20.76 -20.46
C GLY A 129 8.41 21.63 -19.20
N GLU A 130 7.31 22.01 -18.57
CA GLU A 130 7.29 22.79 -17.33
C GLU A 130 7.17 21.94 -16.04
N ARG A 131 7.06 20.61 -16.16
CA ARG A 131 6.88 19.70 -15.01
C ARG A 131 8.21 19.12 -14.57
N LEU A 132 8.41 19.03 -13.26
CA LEU A 132 9.42 18.17 -12.65
C LEU A 132 8.77 16.85 -12.24
N ILE A 133 9.47 15.77 -12.56
CA ILE A 133 9.16 14.40 -12.18
C ILE A 133 10.30 13.94 -11.27
N LEU A 134 9.97 13.53 -10.05
CA LEU A 134 10.94 13.23 -8.99
C LEU A 134 11.18 11.74 -8.79
N THR A 135 10.23 10.88 -9.17
CA THR A 135 10.31 9.44 -8.88
C THR A 135 10.51 8.62 -10.13
N GLN A 136 9.61 8.73 -11.10
CA GLN A 136 9.68 7.93 -12.31
C GLN A 136 8.83 8.50 -13.44
N LEU A 137 9.27 8.24 -14.67
CA LEU A 137 8.49 8.35 -15.90
C LEU A 137 8.28 6.96 -16.48
N GLY A 138 7.07 6.66 -16.96
CA GLY A 138 6.71 5.34 -17.47
C GLY A 138 5.92 5.38 -18.77
N ILE A 139 6.23 4.45 -19.68
CA ILE A 139 5.53 4.23 -20.95
C ILE A 139 5.31 2.73 -21.12
N GLY A 140 4.05 2.35 -21.20
CA GLY A 140 3.64 0.96 -21.32
C GLY A 140 2.39 0.67 -20.49
N ALA A 141 2.42 -0.45 -19.76
CA ALA A 141 1.29 -0.94 -18.99
C ALA A 141 0.82 0.03 -17.90
N ASP A 142 1.74 0.71 -17.21
CA ASP A 142 1.42 1.66 -16.14
C ASP A 142 0.66 2.91 -16.63
N ALA A 143 1.08 3.49 -17.75
CA ALA A 143 0.43 4.66 -18.35
C ALA A 143 -0.97 4.31 -18.87
N LEU A 144 -1.13 3.10 -19.42
CA LEU A 144 -2.43 2.61 -19.91
C LEU A 144 -3.42 2.35 -18.77
N MET A 145 -2.94 1.86 -17.63
CA MET A 145 -3.75 1.69 -16.42
C MET A 145 -4.32 3.04 -15.93
N ILE A 146 -3.56 4.14 -16.07
CA ILE A 146 -4.03 5.48 -15.67
C ILE A 146 -4.98 6.06 -16.74
N SER A 147 -4.78 5.78 -18.02
CA SER A 147 -5.71 6.25 -19.07
C SER A 147 -7.06 5.54 -19.04
N ASP A 148 -7.09 4.25 -18.70
CA ASP A 148 -8.34 3.46 -18.68
C ASP A 148 -9.13 3.60 -17.37
N THR A 149 -8.49 3.99 -16.26
CA THR A 149 -9.20 4.23 -14.99
C THR A 149 -10.21 5.38 -15.06
N ARG A 150 -10.06 6.34 -16.00
CA ARG A 150 -11.09 7.37 -16.26
C ARG A 150 -12.33 6.84 -16.99
N ARG A 151 -12.19 5.82 -17.85
CA ARG A 151 -13.32 5.13 -18.51
C ARG A 151 -13.94 4.08 -17.60
N ALA A 152 -13.13 3.37 -16.81
CA ALA A 152 -13.58 2.34 -15.87
C ALA A 152 -14.36 2.89 -14.65
N GLN A 153 -14.33 4.20 -14.40
CA GLN A 153 -15.24 4.84 -13.43
C GLN A 153 -16.72 4.81 -13.87
N GLN A 154 -17.03 4.38 -15.10
CA GLN A 154 -18.40 4.24 -15.59
C GLN A 154 -18.97 2.82 -15.54
N GLU A 155 -18.20 1.80 -15.16
CA GLU A 155 -18.69 0.41 -15.21
C GLU A 155 -19.19 -0.15 -13.86
N ARG A 156 -20.37 -0.74 -13.93
CA ARG A 156 -21.28 -1.16 -12.85
C ARG A 156 -20.87 -2.45 -12.14
N TYR A 157 -19.70 -3.01 -12.45
CA TYR A 157 -19.25 -4.32 -11.97
C TYR A 157 -18.00 -4.16 -11.10
N GLY A 158 -18.10 -4.52 -9.82
CA GLY A 158 -17.13 -4.21 -8.76
C GLY A 158 -15.69 -4.73 -8.97
N ARG A 159 -14.85 -4.51 -7.95
CA ARG A 159 -13.36 -4.65 -7.95
C ARG A 159 -12.76 -5.95 -8.55
N LEU A 160 -13.51 -7.03 -8.67
CA LEU A 160 -13.08 -8.27 -9.36
C LEU A 160 -13.02 -8.08 -10.88
N ALA A 161 -13.97 -7.32 -11.46
CA ALA A 161 -13.94 -6.94 -12.86
C ALA A 161 -12.69 -6.08 -13.17
N TYR A 162 -12.25 -5.26 -12.21
CA TYR A 162 -11.00 -4.49 -12.30
C TYR A 162 -9.76 -5.40 -12.33
N LEU A 163 -9.70 -6.42 -11.46
CA LEU A 163 -8.60 -7.41 -11.47
C LEU A 163 -8.59 -8.24 -12.76
N LEU A 164 -9.75 -8.68 -13.24
CA LEU A 164 -9.86 -9.42 -14.50
C LEU A 164 -9.52 -8.54 -15.71
N ALA A 165 -9.93 -7.27 -15.71
CA ALA A 165 -9.53 -6.29 -16.71
C ALA A 165 -8.01 -6.10 -16.70
N PHE A 166 -7.39 -6.01 -15.52
CA PHE A 166 -5.92 -5.94 -15.38
C PHE A 166 -5.23 -7.17 -15.98
N ILE A 167 -5.66 -8.39 -15.64
CA ILE A 167 -5.08 -9.63 -16.17
C ILE A 167 -5.25 -9.70 -17.70
N ARG A 168 -6.45 -9.38 -18.21
CA ARG A 168 -6.75 -9.38 -19.64
C ARG A 168 -5.90 -8.33 -20.38
N GLN A 169 -5.74 -7.15 -19.81
CA GLN A 169 -4.95 -6.07 -20.37
C GLN A 169 -3.46 -6.43 -20.40
N ALA A 170 -2.92 -6.93 -19.29
CA ALA A 170 -1.54 -7.41 -19.20
C ALA A 170 -1.24 -8.53 -20.22
N ALA A 171 -2.18 -9.47 -20.40
CA ALA A 171 -2.04 -10.56 -21.38
C ALA A 171 -2.18 -10.08 -22.84
N SER A 172 -2.91 -9.00 -23.09
CA SER A 172 -3.09 -8.42 -24.43
C SER A 172 -1.95 -7.50 -24.88
N PHE A 173 -1.08 -7.10 -23.95
CA PHE A 173 -0.08 -6.08 -24.20
C PHE A 173 1.14 -6.63 -24.94
N ARG A 174 1.48 -5.99 -26.07
CA ARG A 174 2.60 -6.38 -26.95
C ARG A 174 3.77 -5.42 -26.75
N SER A 175 5.00 -5.91 -26.95
CA SER A 175 6.19 -5.04 -26.91
C SER A 175 6.06 -3.87 -27.89
N ILE A 176 6.39 -2.67 -27.41
CA ILE A 176 6.43 -1.43 -28.18
C ILE A 176 7.83 -1.28 -28.79
N HIS A 177 7.88 -0.73 -30.00
CA HIS A 177 9.15 -0.35 -30.65
C HIS A 177 9.45 1.11 -30.32
N PHE A 178 10.57 1.34 -29.64
CA PHE A 178 11.05 2.64 -29.21
C PHE A 178 12.22 3.10 -30.11
N ARG A 179 12.16 4.38 -30.48
CA ARG A 179 13.29 5.15 -31.01
C ARG A 179 13.73 6.09 -29.90
N LEU A 180 14.91 5.85 -29.36
CA LEU A 180 15.45 6.56 -28.22
C LEU A 180 16.66 7.38 -28.68
N SER A 181 16.84 8.55 -28.07
CA SER A 181 18.09 9.31 -28.13
C SER A 181 18.53 9.57 -26.70
N ILE A 182 19.58 8.88 -26.25
CA ILE A 182 20.15 8.96 -24.90
C ILE A 182 21.41 9.81 -24.99
N ASP A 183 21.41 11.01 -24.40
CA ASP A 183 22.57 11.93 -24.41
C ASP A 183 23.16 12.12 -25.83
N GLY A 184 22.27 12.23 -26.82
CA GLY A 184 22.61 12.38 -28.25
C GLY A 184 22.89 11.07 -29.01
N ALA A 185 23.02 9.94 -28.33
CA ALA A 185 23.21 8.63 -28.94
C ALA A 185 21.88 7.94 -29.29
N ALA A 186 21.70 7.57 -30.55
CA ALA A 186 20.48 6.90 -31.02
C ALA A 186 20.46 5.41 -30.63
N LEU A 187 19.37 4.96 -30.01
CA LEU A 187 19.11 3.56 -29.67
C LEU A 187 17.73 3.15 -30.18
N LYS A 188 17.66 2.03 -30.90
CA LYS A 188 16.39 1.37 -31.23
C LYS A 188 16.20 0.19 -30.30
N ALA A 189 15.08 0.17 -29.59
CA ALA A 189 14.78 -0.88 -28.63
C ALA A 189 13.36 -1.39 -28.80
N ARG A 190 13.13 -2.61 -28.33
CA ARG A 190 11.81 -3.21 -28.20
C ARG A 190 11.63 -3.59 -26.74
N ALA A 191 10.55 -3.12 -26.13
CA ALA A 191 10.26 -3.41 -24.74
C ALA A 191 8.75 -3.46 -24.49
N TRP A 192 8.33 -4.32 -23.57
CA TRP A 192 6.98 -4.35 -23.01
C TRP A 192 6.73 -3.14 -22.11
N GLN A 193 7.74 -2.69 -21.36
CA GLN A 193 7.67 -1.52 -20.49
C GLN A 193 8.96 -0.72 -20.58
N LEU A 194 8.84 0.60 -20.65
CA LEU A 194 9.94 1.55 -20.48
C LEU A 194 9.68 2.36 -19.21
N ILE A 195 10.67 2.42 -18.32
CA ILE A 195 10.66 3.23 -17.11
C ILE A 195 11.93 4.06 -17.08
N VAL A 196 11.85 5.33 -16.76
CA VAL A 196 12.98 6.17 -16.41
C VAL A 196 12.87 6.42 -14.92
N ALA A 197 13.77 5.83 -14.14
CA ALA A 197 13.72 5.82 -12.68
C ALA A 197 14.70 6.83 -12.10
N ASN A 198 14.22 7.61 -11.13
CA ASN A 198 15.02 8.47 -10.27
C ASN A 198 14.88 8.05 -8.79
N ALA A 199 13.78 7.38 -8.43
CA ALA A 199 13.61 6.71 -7.14
C ALA A 199 13.82 5.20 -7.31
N GLY A 200 14.63 4.60 -6.44
CA GLY A 200 15.00 3.19 -6.52
C GLY A 200 13.89 2.23 -6.16
N SER A 201 12.95 2.60 -5.28
CA SER A 201 11.81 1.74 -4.95
C SER A 201 10.69 1.82 -5.98
N ALA A 202 10.27 0.66 -6.47
CA ALA A 202 9.05 0.48 -7.25
C ALA A 202 7.83 0.42 -6.32
N GLY A 203 7.60 1.51 -5.59
CA GLY A 203 6.47 1.73 -4.68
C GLY A 203 6.60 1.15 -3.27
N ALA A 204 7.35 0.05 -3.07
CA ALA A 204 7.77 -0.48 -1.76
C ALA A 204 8.86 -1.56 -1.90
N PRO A 205 9.73 -1.76 -0.89
CA PRO A 205 10.65 -2.89 -0.82
C PRO A 205 9.95 -4.26 -0.94
N PRO A 206 10.62 -5.29 -1.51
CA PRO A 206 11.98 -5.29 -2.08
C PRO A 206 12.02 -4.88 -3.58
N PHE A 207 10.94 -4.33 -4.12
CA PHE A 207 10.83 -4.04 -5.55
C PHE A 207 11.65 -2.80 -5.89
N SER A 208 12.62 -2.94 -6.81
CA SER A 208 13.42 -1.84 -7.37
C SER A 208 13.38 -1.87 -8.90
N TYR A 209 13.48 -0.70 -9.53
CA TYR A 209 13.44 -0.59 -11.00
C TYR A 209 14.74 -1.05 -11.63
N GLY A 210 15.86 -0.56 -11.12
CA GLY A 210 17.20 -0.85 -11.61
C GLY A 210 18.22 -1.05 -10.48
N PRO A 211 19.41 -1.54 -10.82
CA PRO A 211 20.49 -1.67 -9.86
C PRO A 211 21.07 -0.30 -9.49
N GLY A 212 20.97 0.08 -8.22
CA GLY A 212 21.72 1.24 -7.71
C GLY A 212 21.15 2.60 -8.09
N VAL A 213 19.86 2.68 -8.44
CA VAL A 213 19.16 3.96 -8.64
C VAL A 213 19.33 4.82 -7.39
N ASP A 214 20.00 5.96 -7.53
CA ASP A 214 20.22 6.94 -6.48
C ASP A 214 19.66 8.29 -6.96
N PRO A 215 18.69 8.89 -6.26
CA PRO A 215 18.11 10.17 -6.67
C PRO A 215 19.07 11.37 -6.56
N ALA A 216 20.33 11.17 -6.18
CA ALA A 216 21.31 12.22 -5.94
C ALA A 216 22.68 12.00 -6.64
N ASP A 217 22.77 11.06 -7.59
CA ASP A 217 24.01 10.73 -8.29
C ASP A 217 24.28 11.56 -9.57
N GLY A 218 23.35 12.42 -9.96
CA GLY A 218 23.41 13.26 -11.15
C GLY A 218 22.90 12.60 -12.42
N GLU A 219 22.34 11.39 -12.34
CA GLU A 219 21.87 10.59 -13.48
C GLU A 219 20.44 10.08 -13.23
N VAL A 220 19.78 9.56 -14.27
CA VAL A 220 18.54 8.79 -14.13
C VAL A 220 18.62 7.50 -14.92
N ASP A 221 17.95 6.45 -14.46
CA ASP A 221 18.08 5.11 -15.02
C ASP A 221 16.95 4.80 -16.00
N LEU A 222 17.27 4.74 -17.28
CA LEU A 222 16.39 4.16 -18.29
C LEU A 222 16.39 2.63 -18.16
N CYS A 223 15.27 2.10 -17.71
CA CYS A 223 14.97 0.69 -17.54
C CYS A 223 14.02 0.19 -18.64
N LEU A 224 14.45 -0.78 -19.43
CA LEU A 224 13.65 -1.46 -20.44
C LEU A 224 13.34 -2.88 -19.98
N PHE A 225 12.07 -3.27 -20.05
CA PHE A 225 11.60 -4.62 -19.74
C PHE A 225 10.92 -5.22 -20.96
N ASP A 226 11.51 -6.24 -21.59
CA ASP A 226 10.89 -6.98 -22.69
C ASP A 226 10.36 -8.32 -22.20
N LEU A 227 9.08 -8.33 -21.79
CA LEU A 227 8.41 -9.54 -21.35
C LEU A 227 8.03 -10.35 -22.60
N ARG A 228 8.82 -11.38 -22.93
CA ARG A 228 8.56 -12.33 -24.04
C ARG A 228 7.36 -13.24 -23.75
N GLY A 229 6.17 -12.66 -23.61
CA GLY A 229 4.94 -13.35 -23.21
C GLY A 229 4.83 -13.58 -21.70
N TRP A 230 3.81 -14.36 -21.28
CA TRP A 230 3.46 -14.55 -19.87
C TRP A 230 4.54 -15.27 -19.05
N LEU A 231 5.25 -16.24 -19.64
CA LEU A 231 6.38 -16.93 -19.00
C LEU A 231 7.57 -16.00 -18.77
N GLY A 232 7.88 -15.13 -19.74
CA GLY A 232 8.87 -14.07 -19.59
C GLY A 232 8.49 -13.10 -18.48
N GLY A 233 7.21 -12.71 -18.41
CA GLY A 233 6.64 -11.91 -17.33
C GLY A 233 6.80 -12.55 -15.95
N ALA A 234 6.43 -13.83 -15.81
CA ALA A 234 6.59 -14.58 -14.57
C ALA A 234 8.07 -14.70 -14.14
N THR A 235 8.97 -14.90 -15.11
CA THR A 235 10.43 -15.00 -14.87
C THR A 235 11.01 -13.68 -14.38
N VAL A 236 10.68 -12.56 -15.04
CA VAL A 236 11.11 -11.22 -14.61
C VAL A 236 10.53 -10.89 -13.23
N PHE A 237 9.25 -11.17 -13.00
CA PHE A 237 8.61 -10.98 -11.69
C PHE A 237 9.29 -11.79 -10.57
N TRP A 238 9.56 -13.07 -10.81
CA TRP A 238 10.30 -13.94 -9.88
C TRP A 238 11.70 -13.40 -9.58
N ARG A 239 12.38 -12.87 -10.59
CA ARG A 239 13.73 -12.31 -10.46
C ARG A 239 13.73 -10.95 -9.77
N ILE A 240 12.66 -10.16 -9.89
CA ILE A 240 12.48 -8.95 -9.08
C ILE A 240 12.30 -9.32 -7.61
N LEU A 241 11.45 -10.32 -7.31
CA LEU A 241 11.25 -10.80 -5.93
C LEU A 241 12.53 -11.36 -5.29
N THR A 242 13.39 -12.00 -6.09
CA THR A 242 14.67 -12.57 -5.61
C THR A 242 15.85 -11.61 -5.74
N GLY A 243 15.65 -10.37 -6.18
CA GLY A 243 16.72 -9.39 -6.41
C GLY A 243 17.67 -9.72 -7.57
N ARG A 244 17.38 -10.78 -8.36
CA ARG A 244 18.21 -11.30 -9.46
C ARG A 244 17.89 -10.69 -10.83
N HIS A 245 16.95 -9.76 -10.91
CA HIS A 245 16.59 -9.05 -12.16
C HIS A 245 17.74 -8.23 -12.77
N ARG A 246 18.83 -8.04 -12.02
CA ARG A 246 20.04 -7.29 -12.38
C ARG A 246 20.91 -7.95 -13.48
N ARG A 247 20.63 -9.20 -13.86
CA ARG A 247 21.39 -9.96 -14.88
C ARG A 247 20.46 -10.77 -15.80
N ASP A 248 19.41 -10.13 -16.32
CA ASP A 248 18.47 -10.78 -17.24
C ASP A 248 18.68 -10.29 -18.67
N ASN A 249 18.53 -11.18 -19.64
CA ASN A 249 18.52 -10.81 -21.06
C ASN A 249 17.22 -10.06 -21.45
N ASN A 250 16.20 -10.07 -20.59
CA ASN A 250 14.92 -9.39 -20.78
C ASN A 250 14.85 -8.02 -20.11
N THR A 251 15.93 -7.58 -19.44
CA THR A 251 16.04 -6.24 -18.88
C THR A 251 17.26 -5.53 -19.45
N SER A 252 17.16 -4.22 -19.66
CA SER A 252 18.30 -3.40 -20.07
C SER A 252 18.26 -2.07 -19.34
N TYR A 253 19.43 -1.61 -18.90
CA TYR A 253 19.59 -0.43 -18.08
C TYR A 253 20.58 0.51 -18.76
N TYR A 254 20.19 1.77 -18.90
CA TYR A 254 21.04 2.82 -19.46
C TYR A 254 20.99 4.03 -18.54
N PRO A 255 22.14 4.52 -18.05
CA PRO A 255 22.17 5.82 -17.40
C PRO A 255 21.87 6.92 -18.42
N VAL A 256 21.20 7.96 -17.97
CA VAL A 256 20.91 9.18 -18.72
C VAL A 256 21.38 10.36 -17.88
N ARG A 257 22.25 11.21 -18.45
CA ARG A 257 22.92 12.29 -17.68
C ARG A 257 22.46 13.68 -18.07
N ASP A 258 22.04 13.86 -19.32
CA ASP A 258 21.65 15.16 -19.86
C ASP A 258 20.22 15.12 -20.39
N SER A 259 19.95 14.29 -21.39
CA SER A 259 18.63 14.26 -22.03
C SER A 259 18.26 12.91 -22.63
N LEU A 260 16.96 12.62 -22.60
CA LEU A 260 16.38 11.44 -23.22
C LEU A 260 15.16 11.85 -24.06
N THR A 261 15.23 11.58 -25.36
CA THR A 261 14.07 11.65 -26.25
C THR A 261 13.52 10.24 -26.48
N ILE A 262 12.20 10.10 -26.30
CA ILE A 262 11.48 8.84 -26.46
C ILE A 262 10.42 9.02 -27.53
N ASP A 263 10.56 8.28 -28.63
CA ASP A 263 9.62 8.24 -29.73
C ASP A 263 9.15 6.81 -30.01
N THR A 264 7.93 6.68 -30.51
CA THR A 264 7.28 5.40 -30.83
C THR A 264 6.51 5.52 -32.13
N ARG A 265 6.33 4.40 -32.85
CA ARG A 265 5.63 4.41 -34.15
C ARG A 265 4.19 4.94 -34.09
N ARG A 266 3.51 4.70 -32.96
CA ARG A 266 2.19 5.27 -32.65
C ARG A 266 2.32 6.05 -31.36
N SER A 267 1.53 7.11 -31.21
CA SER A 267 1.51 7.88 -29.98
C SER A 267 1.00 7.03 -28.81
N VAL A 268 1.78 6.93 -27.73
CA VAL A 268 1.49 6.15 -26.52
C VAL A 268 1.47 7.09 -25.33
N ALA A 269 0.54 6.86 -24.40
CA ALA A 269 0.45 7.62 -23.16
C ALA A 269 1.74 7.54 -22.34
N VAL A 270 2.12 8.66 -21.75
CA VAL A 270 3.27 8.79 -20.85
C VAL A 270 2.76 9.18 -19.47
N GLN A 271 3.23 8.47 -18.44
CA GLN A 271 2.98 8.81 -17.06
C GLN A 271 4.25 9.33 -16.37
N GLY A 272 4.09 10.24 -15.41
CA GLY A 272 5.16 10.77 -14.57
C GLY A 272 4.63 10.96 -13.16
N ASP A 273 5.33 10.42 -12.15
CA ASP A 273 4.93 10.45 -10.74
C ASP A 273 3.47 9.99 -10.47
N GLY A 274 2.95 9.06 -11.29
CA GLY A 274 1.59 8.55 -11.17
C GLY A 274 0.50 9.38 -11.86
N GLU A 275 0.86 10.41 -12.64
CA GLU A 275 -0.07 11.23 -13.43
C GLU A 275 0.23 11.14 -14.93
N LEU A 276 -0.80 11.25 -15.77
CA LEU A 276 -0.61 11.37 -17.22
C LEU A 276 -0.03 12.75 -17.55
N ILE A 277 1.13 12.75 -18.20
CA ILE A 277 1.86 13.96 -18.57
C ILE A 277 1.76 14.28 -20.07
N GLY A 278 1.37 13.32 -20.89
CA GLY A 278 1.21 13.51 -22.33
C GLY A 278 1.26 12.19 -23.09
N THR A 279 1.70 12.25 -24.34
CA THR A 279 1.92 11.10 -25.21
C THR A 279 3.27 11.24 -25.92
N THR A 280 3.84 10.13 -26.41
CA THR A 280 5.03 10.17 -27.26
C THR A 280 4.76 10.87 -28.61
N PRO A 281 5.75 11.57 -29.19
CA PRO A 281 7.13 11.70 -28.71
C PRO A 281 7.26 12.64 -27.50
N ILE A 282 8.20 12.33 -26.61
CA ILE A 282 8.48 13.13 -25.42
C ILE A 282 9.98 13.28 -25.21
N THR A 283 10.42 14.44 -24.73
CA THR A 283 11.80 14.69 -24.33
C THR A 283 11.83 15.07 -22.86
N LEU A 284 12.72 14.42 -22.12
CA LEU A 284 13.07 14.79 -20.76
C LEU A 284 14.51 15.27 -20.70
N THR A 285 14.77 16.21 -19.79
CA THR A 285 16.10 16.69 -19.45
C THR A 285 16.37 16.39 -17.99
N VAL A 286 17.55 15.84 -17.69
CA VAL A 286 17.99 15.62 -16.32
C VAL A 286 18.40 16.97 -15.73
N VAL A 287 17.91 17.26 -14.53
CA VAL A 287 18.25 18.49 -13.80
C VAL A 287 18.96 18.06 -12.53
N PRO A 288 20.30 18.05 -12.52
CA PRO A 288 21.03 17.68 -11.32
C PRO A 288 20.77 18.66 -10.18
N ARG A 289 20.63 18.13 -8.95
CA ARG A 289 20.36 18.90 -7.72
C ARG A 289 19.19 19.86 -7.90
N ALA A 290 18.15 19.42 -8.61
CA ALA A 290 16.96 20.19 -8.94
C ALA A 290 16.22 20.71 -7.71
N ILE A 291 16.18 19.91 -6.64
CA ILE A 291 15.42 20.27 -5.44
C ILE A 291 16.09 19.76 -4.17
N ARG A 292 16.10 20.61 -3.15
CA ARG A 292 16.54 20.23 -1.81
C ARG A 292 15.34 19.73 -1.00
N VAL A 293 15.43 18.54 -0.42
CA VAL A 293 14.35 17.92 0.36
C VAL A 293 14.79 17.67 1.80
N VAL A 294 13.91 17.96 2.76
CA VAL A 294 14.12 17.67 4.18
C VAL A 294 13.98 16.17 4.43
N VAL A 295 14.98 15.57 5.06
CA VAL A 295 15.06 14.13 5.33
C VAL A 295 15.42 13.86 6.81
N PRO A 296 15.22 12.63 7.31
CA PRO A 296 15.73 12.23 8.62
C PRO A 296 17.26 12.32 8.69
N LYS A 297 17.82 12.48 9.89
CA LYS A 297 19.28 12.33 10.11
C LYS A 297 19.63 10.85 9.89
N SER A 298 20.51 10.56 8.92
CA SER A 298 21.07 9.21 8.72
C SER A 298 21.77 8.76 10.00
N GLY A 299 21.25 7.71 10.64
CA GLY A 299 21.71 7.21 11.94
C GLY A 299 20.59 6.76 12.90
N ALA A 300 19.33 7.10 12.63
CA ALA A 300 18.19 6.51 13.36
C ALA A 300 17.70 5.24 12.65
N THR A 301 18.50 4.18 12.71
CA THR A 301 17.95 2.82 12.63
C THR A 301 16.85 2.69 13.69
N LEU A 302 15.72 2.11 13.31
CA LEU A 302 14.62 1.73 14.22
C LEU A 302 15.01 0.53 15.09
N GLU A 303 16.15 0.64 15.77
CA GLU A 303 16.68 -0.27 16.79
C GLU A 303 17.22 0.61 17.91
N ASP A 304 16.33 1.16 18.72
CA ASP A 304 16.56 1.57 20.12
C ASP A 304 15.26 2.14 20.68
N HIS A 305 14.32 1.25 20.99
CA HIS A 305 13.44 1.49 22.12
C HIS A 305 14.00 0.65 23.27
N PRO A 306 14.57 1.25 24.33
CA PRO A 306 14.83 0.50 25.53
C PRO A 306 13.49 0.03 26.10
N ASP A 307 13.47 -1.25 26.47
CA ASP A 307 12.42 -1.87 27.26
C ASP A 307 12.00 -0.95 28.41
N VAL A 308 10.74 -0.53 28.44
CA VAL A 308 10.15 0.05 29.65
C VAL A 308 9.63 -1.09 30.50
N ALA A 309 10.58 -1.78 31.14
CA ALA A 309 10.39 -2.50 32.39
C ALA A 309 11.45 -1.96 33.37
N GLY A 310 11.06 -1.05 34.25
CA GLY A 310 11.98 -0.48 35.24
C GLY A 310 11.40 0.73 35.97
N THR A 311 11.17 0.53 37.26
CA THR A 311 10.68 1.44 38.30
C THR A 311 11.61 2.61 38.66
N ALA A 312 11.05 3.56 39.42
CA ALA A 312 11.66 4.73 40.14
C ALA A 312 11.69 6.04 39.34
N ASP A 313 11.43 7.24 39.87
CA ASP A 313 10.94 7.73 41.16
C ASP A 313 10.53 9.20 40.91
N ILE A 314 9.42 9.68 41.46
CA ILE A 314 9.03 11.10 41.36
C ILE A 314 9.33 11.79 42.70
N PRO A 315 10.14 12.86 42.74
CA PRO A 315 10.42 13.59 43.98
C PRO A 315 9.20 14.31 44.56
N ARG A 316 9.14 14.30 45.90
CA ARG A 316 8.14 14.88 46.78
C ARG A 316 8.41 16.38 47.05
N GLU A 317 7.29 17.11 47.26
CA GLU A 317 7.11 18.41 47.96
C GLU A 317 7.48 19.68 47.15
N VAL A 318 6.70 20.78 47.14
CA VAL A 318 5.92 21.45 48.20
C VAL A 318 4.65 22.14 47.65
N SER A 319 3.54 22.02 48.42
CA SER A 319 2.47 23.00 48.81
C SER A 319 2.35 24.34 48.04
N SER A 320 1.19 24.96 47.77
CA SER A 320 -0.05 25.09 48.55
C SER A 320 -1.12 25.86 47.75
N ALA A 321 -2.39 25.72 48.17
CA ALA A 321 -3.50 26.70 48.11
C ALA A 321 -4.72 26.35 47.22
N THR A 322 -5.67 25.67 47.88
CA THR A 322 -7.12 25.97 48.00
C THR A 322 -7.98 26.10 46.75
N ALA A 323 -8.93 25.17 46.60
CA ALA A 323 -10.36 25.49 46.54
C ALA A 323 -11.23 24.23 46.74
N GLU A 324 -11.90 24.22 47.89
CA GLU A 324 -13.26 23.73 48.19
C GLU A 324 -13.72 22.31 47.78
N SER A 325 -14.04 21.57 48.84
CA SER A 325 -14.79 20.33 48.93
C SER A 325 -16.30 20.52 48.75
N ALA A 326 -16.96 19.64 47.99
CA ALA A 326 -18.33 19.17 48.23
C ALA A 326 -18.56 17.83 47.48
N PRO A 327 -19.47 16.95 47.96
CA PRO A 327 -19.17 15.52 48.15
C PRO A 327 -19.57 14.61 47.00
N LEU A 328 -18.92 13.44 46.96
CA LEU A 328 -19.39 12.25 46.24
C LEU A 328 -20.81 11.89 46.71
N ALA A 329 -21.80 12.17 45.86
CA ALA A 329 -23.07 11.48 45.90
C ALA A 329 -22.94 10.17 45.11
N ALA A 330 -23.06 9.06 45.84
CA ALA A 330 -23.34 7.75 45.29
C ALA A 330 -24.61 7.81 44.42
N ASN A 331 -24.42 7.75 43.11
CA ASN A 331 -25.41 7.20 42.20
C ASN A 331 -24.69 6.18 41.34
N GLY A 332 -24.73 4.94 41.82
CA GLY A 332 -24.49 3.77 41.00
C GLY A 332 -25.52 3.74 39.89
N VAL A 333 -25.17 4.33 38.76
CA VAL A 333 -25.65 3.85 37.47
C VAL A 333 -24.59 2.87 37.01
N VAL A 334 -24.77 1.61 37.40
CA VAL A 334 -24.33 0.50 36.56
C VAL A 334 -24.85 0.85 35.17
N PRO A 335 -24.02 1.04 34.14
CA PRO A 335 -24.55 1.24 32.81
C PRO A 335 -25.36 -0.02 32.52
N THR A 336 -26.68 0.14 32.49
CA THR A 336 -27.58 -0.89 32.02
C THR A 336 -27.04 -1.29 30.67
N THR A 337 -26.70 -2.58 30.54
CA THR A 337 -26.41 -3.22 29.26
C THR A 337 -27.41 -2.65 28.27
N PRO A 338 -26.99 -1.90 27.22
CA PRO A 338 -27.94 -1.51 26.21
C PRO A 338 -28.55 -2.82 25.72
N ALA A 339 -29.88 -2.91 25.70
CA ALA A 339 -30.60 -4.06 25.16
C ALA A 339 -29.87 -4.50 23.90
N ALA A 340 -29.52 -5.78 23.79
CA ALA A 340 -28.64 -6.28 22.74
C ALA A 340 -29.20 -5.88 21.37
N ALA A 341 -28.71 -4.76 20.83
CA ALA A 341 -29.28 -4.13 19.66
C ALA A 341 -29.34 -5.17 18.55
N THR A 342 -30.49 -5.28 17.88
CA THR A 342 -30.69 -6.33 16.87
C THR A 342 -29.76 -6.10 15.68
N LEU A 343 -29.41 -7.15 14.90
CA LEU A 343 -28.51 -7.00 13.75
C LEU A 343 -29.07 -5.97 12.76
N ALA A 344 -30.40 -5.89 12.69
CA ALA A 344 -31.15 -4.92 11.91
C ALA A 344 -30.96 -3.48 12.42
N GLU A 345 -30.88 -3.26 13.74
CA GLU A 345 -30.62 -1.95 14.34
C GLU A 345 -29.18 -1.48 14.09
N ASP A 346 -28.19 -2.34 14.32
CA ASP A 346 -26.77 -2.05 14.03
C ASP A 346 -26.57 -1.71 12.54
N LEU A 347 -27.15 -2.53 11.66
CA LEU A 347 -27.10 -2.33 10.22
C LEU A 347 -27.77 -1.00 9.83
N SER A 348 -28.94 -0.70 10.40
CA SER A 348 -29.68 0.53 10.10
C SER A 348 -28.91 1.77 10.54
N ALA A 349 -28.28 1.75 11.72
CA ALA A 349 -27.45 2.85 12.21
C ALA A 349 -26.21 3.07 11.33
N MET A 350 -25.51 2.00 10.96
CA MET A 350 -24.28 2.08 10.13
C MET A 350 -24.56 2.51 8.69
N VAL A 351 -25.69 2.07 8.11
CA VAL A 351 -26.14 2.48 6.77
C VAL A 351 -26.63 3.94 6.79
N ALA A 352 -27.37 4.36 7.82
CA ALA A 352 -27.86 5.74 7.96
C ALA A 352 -26.73 6.76 8.07
N GLN A 353 -25.61 6.41 8.70
CA GLN A 353 -24.41 7.27 8.75
C GLN A 353 -23.81 7.54 7.36
N HIS A 354 -24.05 6.66 6.38
CA HIS A 354 -23.51 6.76 5.02
C HIS A 354 -24.54 7.19 3.97
N SER A 355 -25.85 7.23 4.29
CA SER A 355 -26.91 7.68 3.37
C SER A 355 -27.96 8.54 4.06
N LYS A 356 -28.22 9.75 3.53
CA LYS A 356 -29.25 10.70 4.03
C LYS A 356 -30.71 10.25 3.83
N THR A 357 -30.97 8.98 3.46
CA THR A 357 -32.30 8.44 3.13
C THR A 357 -32.46 7.01 3.61
N TRP A 358 -33.70 6.58 3.88
CA TRP A 358 -34.11 5.28 4.43
C TRP A 358 -33.38 4.03 3.87
N VAL A 359 -33.17 3.05 4.76
CA VAL A 359 -32.31 1.86 4.62
C VAL A 359 -32.50 1.08 3.32
N LEU A 360 -33.75 0.78 2.92
CA LEU A 360 -34.03 -0.01 1.70
C LEU A 360 -33.62 0.71 0.41
N HIS A 361 -33.81 2.03 0.34
CA HIS A 361 -33.39 2.83 -0.82
C HIS A 361 -31.87 3.09 -0.83
N GLY A 362 -31.23 3.15 0.34
CA GLY A 362 -29.77 3.27 0.49
C GLY A 362 -29.00 2.02 0.04
N MET A 363 -29.52 0.82 0.35
CA MET A 363 -28.91 -0.46 -0.05
C MET A 363 -28.92 -0.65 -1.57
N ALA A 364 -30.01 -0.26 -2.26
CA ALA A 364 -30.11 -0.35 -3.72
C ALA A 364 -29.21 0.67 -4.44
N ARG A 365 -28.98 1.85 -3.85
CA ARG A 365 -28.12 2.91 -4.43
C ARG A 365 -26.62 2.72 -4.13
N HIS A 366 -26.27 2.11 -3.00
CA HIS A 366 -24.87 1.90 -2.57
C HIS A 366 -24.62 0.47 -2.01
N PRO A 367 -24.68 -0.57 -2.87
CA PRO A 367 -24.60 -1.97 -2.45
C PRO A 367 -23.28 -2.33 -1.73
N ILE A 368 -22.17 -1.69 -2.09
CA ILE A 368 -20.86 -1.91 -1.46
C ILE A 368 -20.83 -1.37 -0.03
N ALA A 369 -21.48 -0.24 0.23
CA ALA A 369 -21.57 0.33 1.57
C ALA A 369 -22.46 -0.53 2.47
N ALA A 370 -23.58 -1.02 1.93
CA ALA A 370 -24.47 -1.95 2.63
C ALA A 370 -23.77 -3.27 3.01
N LEU A 371 -23.00 -3.86 2.10
CA LEU A 371 -22.19 -5.06 2.38
C LEU A 371 -21.11 -4.77 3.44
N SER A 372 -20.47 -3.60 3.39
CA SER A 372 -19.46 -3.21 4.36
C SER A 372 -20.06 -2.99 5.76
N ALA A 373 -21.26 -2.43 5.84
CA ALA A 373 -22.01 -2.25 7.09
C ALA A 373 -22.45 -3.59 7.67
N LEU A 374 -22.98 -4.50 6.84
CA LEU A 374 -23.36 -5.85 7.26
C LEU A 374 -22.16 -6.63 7.81
N ASP A 375 -21.05 -6.60 7.10
CA ASP A 375 -19.83 -7.29 7.47
C ASP A 375 -19.23 -6.74 8.78
N ALA A 376 -19.35 -5.43 9.02
CA ALA A 376 -18.98 -4.81 10.28
C ALA A 376 -19.93 -5.15 11.44
N ALA A 377 -21.24 -5.18 11.21
CA ALA A 377 -22.23 -5.53 12.23
C ALA A 377 -22.07 -6.99 12.69
N ILE A 378 -21.85 -7.91 11.74
CA ILE A 378 -21.52 -9.32 12.04
C ILE A 378 -20.20 -9.40 12.81
N TYR A 379 -19.18 -8.65 12.37
CA TYR A 379 -17.89 -8.62 13.03
C TYR A 379 -18.00 -8.20 14.51
N ILE A 380 -18.69 -7.09 14.81
CA ILE A 380 -18.82 -6.57 16.18
C ILE A 380 -19.45 -7.61 17.11
N ARG A 381 -20.49 -8.31 16.63
CA ARG A 381 -21.14 -9.38 17.39
C ARG A 381 -20.21 -10.56 17.65
N LEU A 382 -19.51 -11.04 16.62
CA LEU A 382 -18.58 -12.16 16.75
C LEU A 382 -17.38 -11.82 17.63
N ASN A 383 -16.87 -10.60 17.56
CA ASN A 383 -15.72 -10.15 18.36
C ASN A 383 -16.06 -10.00 19.86
N ARG A 384 -17.34 -9.75 20.19
CA ARG A 384 -17.83 -9.71 21.57
C ARG A 384 -18.00 -11.09 22.20
N LEU A 385 -17.93 -12.17 21.42
CA LEU A 385 -17.90 -13.52 21.98
C LEU A 385 -16.62 -13.67 22.81
N ALA A 386 -16.78 -13.95 24.10
CA ALA A 386 -15.67 -14.19 25.02
C ALA A 386 -15.76 -15.62 25.53
N PHE A 387 -15.07 -16.54 24.84
CA PHE A 387 -15.04 -17.95 25.23
C PHE A 387 -14.10 -18.24 26.42
N GLY A 388 -13.25 -17.28 26.78
CA GLY A 388 -12.36 -17.34 27.95
C GLY A 388 -10.96 -17.89 27.62
N PRO A 389 -10.03 -17.85 28.61
CA PRO A 389 -8.60 -18.11 28.42
C PRO A 389 -8.21 -19.44 27.72
N PRO A 390 -8.82 -20.60 28.02
CA PRO A 390 -8.43 -21.85 27.36
C PRO A 390 -8.78 -21.84 25.87
N TRP A 391 -9.95 -21.31 25.52
CA TRP A 391 -10.40 -21.17 24.14
C TRP A 391 -9.64 -20.08 23.38
N ASP A 392 -9.33 -18.97 24.04
CA ASP A 392 -8.47 -17.91 23.48
C ASP A 392 -7.10 -18.49 23.09
N SER A 393 -6.50 -19.27 24.00
CA SER A 393 -5.20 -19.91 23.78
C SER A 393 -5.24 -20.90 22.62
N LEU A 394 -6.28 -21.73 22.54
CA LEU A 394 -6.49 -22.67 21.43
C LEU A 394 -6.64 -21.94 20.09
N LEU A 395 -7.43 -20.86 20.03
CA LEU A 395 -7.67 -20.10 18.80
C LEU A 395 -6.42 -19.32 18.36
N ILE A 396 -5.63 -18.79 19.31
CA ILE A 396 -4.32 -18.20 19.00
C ILE A 396 -3.38 -19.26 18.44
N TRP A 397 -3.29 -20.43 19.08
CA TRP A 397 -2.38 -21.49 18.69
C TRP A 397 -2.73 -22.07 17.31
N THR A 398 -4.00 -22.42 17.08
CA THR A 398 -4.49 -22.91 15.78
C THR A 398 -4.26 -21.89 14.66
N SER A 399 -4.45 -20.59 14.95
CA SER A 399 -4.13 -19.55 13.98
C SER A 399 -2.63 -19.44 13.71
N ARG A 400 -1.74 -19.62 14.71
CA ARG A 400 -0.28 -19.56 14.52
C ARG A 400 0.24 -20.74 13.71
N LEU A 401 -0.35 -21.92 13.90
CA LEU A 401 0.01 -23.13 13.16
C LEU A 401 -0.27 -23.02 11.65
N MET A 402 -1.16 -22.11 11.26
CA MET A 402 -1.61 -21.91 9.87
C MET A 402 -1.27 -20.51 9.35
N HIS A 403 -0.12 -19.96 9.75
CA HIS A 403 0.30 -18.61 9.37
C HIS A 403 0.60 -18.49 7.86
N TYR A 404 1.39 -19.43 7.33
CA TYR A 404 1.66 -19.64 5.90
C TYR A 404 1.26 -21.04 5.39
N GLY A 405 0.61 -21.84 6.26
CA GLY A 405 0.19 -23.21 5.93
C GLY A 405 1.16 -24.28 6.44
N GLU A 406 1.96 -23.96 7.45
CA GLU A 406 2.93 -24.84 8.10
C GLU A 406 2.26 -26.11 8.65
N GLY A 407 1.05 -25.98 9.20
CA GLY A 407 0.25 -27.13 9.63
C GLY A 407 -0.02 -28.14 8.51
N TRP A 408 -0.11 -27.69 7.25
CA TRP A 408 -0.24 -28.60 6.11
C TRP A 408 1.07 -29.29 5.73
N ALA A 409 2.21 -28.63 5.94
CA ALA A 409 3.52 -29.27 5.79
C ALA A 409 3.72 -30.37 6.84
N VAL A 410 3.29 -30.13 8.09
CA VAL A 410 3.28 -31.16 9.14
C VAL A 410 2.34 -32.32 8.77
N ALA A 411 1.14 -32.03 8.27
CA ALA A 411 0.22 -33.07 7.81
C ALA A 411 0.79 -33.91 6.66
N ALA A 412 1.47 -33.26 5.70
CA ALA A 412 2.18 -33.95 4.62
C ALA A 412 3.33 -34.81 5.16
N LEU A 413 4.10 -34.32 6.14
CA LEU A 413 5.17 -35.09 6.78
C LEU A 413 4.62 -36.32 7.52
N ILE A 414 3.48 -36.19 8.22
CA ILE A 414 2.82 -37.33 8.85
C ILE A 414 2.43 -38.37 7.79
N LEU A 415 1.93 -37.92 6.63
CA LEU A 415 1.61 -38.82 5.53
C LEU A 415 2.85 -39.48 4.94
N VAL A 416 3.99 -38.78 4.86
CA VAL A 416 5.29 -39.35 4.47
C VAL A 416 5.73 -40.44 5.45
N VAL A 417 5.59 -40.22 6.76
CA VAL A 417 5.97 -41.23 7.77
C VAL A 417 5.06 -42.45 7.71
N ARG A 418 3.75 -42.27 7.50
CA ARG A 418 2.79 -43.39 7.46
C ARG A 418 2.80 -44.16 6.14
N SER A 419 2.97 -43.44 5.04
CA SER A 419 2.89 -43.96 3.67
C SER A 419 3.91 -43.24 2.77
N PRO A 420 5.20 -43.60 2.80
CA PRO A 420 6.29 -42.81 2.19
C PRO A 420 6.06 -42.41 0.73
N ALA A 421 5.72 -43.37 -0.14
CA ALA A 421 5.49 -43.08 -1.56
C ALA A 421 4.31 -42.12 -1.79
N GLN A 422 3.21 -42.31 -1.07
CA GLN A 422 2.03 -41.45 -1.17
C GLN A 422 2.28 -40.07 -0.56
N GLY A 423 2.95 -40.01 0.60
CA GLY A 423 3.24 -38.77 1.31
C GLY A 423 4.23 -37.89 0.57
N VAL A 424 5.29 -38.46 -0.02
CA VAL A 424 6.24 -37.69 -0.83
C VAL A 424 5.53 -37.09 -2.05
N ARG A 425 4.67 -37.87 -2.71
CA ARG A 425 3.86 -37.39 -3.83
C ARG A 425 2.91 -36.28 -3.40
N ALA A 426 2.21 -36.44 -2.28
CA ALA A 426 1.31 -35.42 -1.74
C ALA A 426 2.04 -34.12 -1.40
N ALA A 427 3.21 -34.22 -0.76
CA ALA A 427 4.04 -33.06 -0.44
C ALA A 427 4.52 -32.33 -1.70
N ALA A 428 4.99 -33.08 -2.71
CA ALA A 428 5.48 -32.53 -3.97
C ALA A 428 4.36 -31.85 -4.78
N GLU A 429 3.14 -32.39 -4.76
CA GLU A 429 1.99 -31.79 -5.44
C GLU A 429 1.43 -30.59 -4.66
N MET A 430 1.33 -30.66 -3.33
CA MET A 430 0.61 -29.65 -2.55
C MET A 430 1.45 -28.43 -2.16
N LEU A 431 2.72 -28.62 -1.74
CA LEU A 431 3.49 -27.56 -1.11
C LEU A 431 3.82 -26.41 -2.07
N PRO A 432 4.24 -26.66 -3.33
CA PRO A 432 4.46 -25.58 -4.30
C PRO A 432 3.17 -24.81 -4.61
N VAL A 433 2.05 -25.50 -4.76
CA VAL A 433 0.74 -24.91 -5.02
C VAL A 433 0.30 -24.02 -3.85
N LEU A 434 0.43 -24.52 -2.62
CA LEU A 434 0.10 -23.80 -1.41
C LEU A 434 0.96 -22.54 -1.26
N TRP A 435 2.27 -22.66 -1.54
CA TRP A 435 3.21 -21.55 -1.48
C TRP A 435 2.90 -20.46 -2.51
N LEU A 436 2.64 -20.83 -3.77
CA LEU A 436 2.21 -19.89 -4.83
C LEU A 436 0.89 -19.20 -4.47
N THR A 437 -0.06 -19.95 -3.90
CA THR A 437 -1.33 -19.41 -3.40
C THR A 437 -1.10 -18.36 -2.32
N MET A 438 -0.20 -18.63 -1.37
CA MET A 438 0.13 -17.69 -0.29
C MET A 438 0.86 -16.45 -0.78
N LEU A 439 1.80 -16.61 -1.70
CA LEU A 439 2.51 -15.50 -2.31
C LEU A 439 1.53 -14.59 -3.08
N THR A 440 0.58 -15.18 -3.79
CA THR A 440 -0.44 -14.41 -4.52
C THR A 440 -1.41 -13.73 -3.54
N MET A 441 -1.89 -14.41 -2.51
CA MET A 441 -2.84 -13.84 -1.55
C MET A 441 -2.23 -12.71 -0.70
N ASN A 442 -1.01 -12.88 -0.20
CA ASN A 442 -0.42 -11.93 0.75
C ASN A 442 0.23 -10.71 0.10
N TYR A 443 0.70 -10.80 -1.16
CA TYR A 443 1.43 -9.69 -1.78
C TYR A 443 0.55 -8.87 -2.75
N PRO A 444 0.15 -9.36 -3.95
CA PRO A 444 -0.63 -8.56 -4.89
C PRO A 444 -2.06 -8.31 -4.42
N LEU A 445 -2.78 -9.33 -3.94
CA LEU A 445 -4.20 -9.18 -3.59
C LEU A 445 -4.40 -8.23 -2.40
N LYS A 446 -3.66 -8.39 -1.30
CA LYS A 446 -3.78 -7.46 -0.16
C LYS A 446 -3.48 -6.01 -0.52
N ARG A 447 -2.47 -5.79 -1.36
CA ARG A 447 -2.10 -4.45 -1.85
C ARG A 447 -3.10 -3.86 -2.84
N LEU A 448 -3.89 -4.68 -3.52
CA LEU A 448 -4.94 -4.24 -4.43
C LEU A 448 -6.16 -3.71 -3.65
N PHE A 449 -6.63 -4.44 -2.63
CA PHE A 449 -7.87 -4.12 -1.93
C PHE A 449 -7.71 -3.13 -0.78
N ARG A 450 -6.54 -3.12 -0.12
CA ARG A 450 -6.15 -2.12 0.91
C ARG A 450 -7.17 -1.89 2.02
N ARG A 451 -7.97 -2.90 2.35
CA ARG A 451 -9.00 -2.79 3.37
C ARG A 451 -8.35 -2.60 4.75
N ARG A 452 -8.84 -1.62 5.51
CA ARG A 452 -8.39 -1.38 6.90
C ARG A 452 -8.82 -2.55 7.79
N ARG A 453 -8.00 -2.91 8.78
CA ARG A 453 -8.33 -3.96 9.76
C ARG A 453 -9.40 -3.48 10.74
N PRO A 454 -10.22 -4.39 11.30
CA PRO A 454 -11.30 -4.00 12.21
C PRO A 454 -10.83 -3.18 13.40
N PHE A 455 -9.71 -3.55 14.03
CA PHE A 455 -9.14 -2.82 15.17
C PHE A 455 -8.57 -1.44 14.84
N VAL A 456 -8.44 -1.10 13.54
CA VAL A 456 -8.07 0.25 13.08
C VAL A 456 -9.33 1.07 12.79
N ALA A 457 -10.44 0.41 12.44
CA ALA A 457 -11.69 1.05 12.07
C ALA A 457 -12.60 1.38 13.27
N PHE A 458 -12.45 0.65 14.38
CA PHE A 458 -13.31 0.78 15.57
C PHE A 458 -12.48 0.92 16.84
N VAL A 459 -12.95 1.76 17.77
CA VAL A 459 -12.24 2.11 19.02
C VAL A 459 -12.41 1.03 20.12
N GLU A 460 -13.51 0.26 20.10
CA GLU A 460 -13.88 -0.71 21.15
C GLU A 460 -13.79 -2.17 20.67
N VAL A 461 -12.66 -2.56 20.09
CA VAL A 461 -12.47 -3.93 19.57
C VAL A 461 -11.54 -4.74 20.45
N ARG A 462 -11.95 -5.97 20.78
CA ARG A 462 -11.11 -6.95 21.48
C ARG A 462 -10.12 -7.55 20.46
N VAL A 463 -8.83 -7.32 20.67
CA VAL A 463 -7.77 -7.93 19.83
C VAL A 463 -6.92 -8.83 20.69
N LEU A 464 -6.80 -10.09 20.27
CA LEU A 464 -6.01 -11.11 20.96
C LEU A 464 -4.77 -11.44 20.15
N GLY A 465 -3.58 -11.22 20.73
CA GLY A 465 -2.30 -11.45 20.09
C GLY A 465 -1.76 -10.25 19.28
N PRO A 466 -0.80 -10.47 18.38
CA PRO A 466 -0.08 -9.40 17.70
C PRO A 466 -0.97 -8.67 16.69
N ARG A 467 -0.84 -7.35 16.62
CA ARG A 467 -1.55 -6.48 15.67
C ARG A 467 -0.78 -6.40 14.35
N PRO A 468 -1.27 -7.01 13.26
CA PRO A 468 -0.54 -6.99 11.99
C PRO A 468 -0.57 -5.59 11.37
N ARG A 469 0.54 -5.19 10.73
CA ARG A 469 0.70 -3.87 10.09
C ARG A 469 0.21 -3.81 8.63
N ASP A 470 -0.18 -4.94 8.05
CA ASP A 470 -0.66 -5.08 6.67
C ASP A 470 -2.21 -4.96 6.57
N PHE A 471 -2.74 -5.01 5.35
CA PHE A 471 -4.17 -4.88 5.08
C PHE A 471 -4.99 -6.11 5.49
N SER A 472 -6.28 -5.91 5.76
CA SER A 472 -7.17 -6.97 6.24
C SER A 472 -7.62 -7.94 5.15
N PHE A 473 -7.79 -7.46 3.92
CA PHE A 473 -8.43 -8.23 2.85
C PHE A 473 -7.44 -8.62 1.75
N PRO A 474 -7.47 -9.87 1.24
CA PRO A 474 -8.15 -11.04 1.79
C PRO A 474 -7.40 -11.66 2.98
N SER A 475 -8.05 -12.54 3.75
CA SER A 475 -7.40 -13.26 4.84
C SER A 475 -6.44 -14.34 4.32
N GLY A 476 -5.13 -14.12 4.51
CA GLY A 476 -4.10 -15.08 4.12
C GLY A 476 -4.16 -16.40 4.89
N HIS A 477 -4.50 -16.37 6.19
CA HIS A 477 -4.61 -17.59 7.00
C HIS A 477 -5.79 -18.45 6.54
N SER A 478 -6.93 -17.81 6.22
CA SER A 478 -8.09 -18.51 5.69
C SER A 478 -7.80 -19.08 4.30
N ALA A 479 -7.08 -18.33 3.46
CA ALA A 479 -6.62 -18.85 2.18
C ALA A 479 -5.71 -20.07 2.34
N ALA A 480 -4.74 -20.03 3.27
CA ALA A 480 -3.82 -21.14 3.53
C ALA A 480 -4.57 -22.38 4.00
N ALA A 481 -5.48 -22.17 4.95
CA ALA A 481 -6.24 -23.23 5.58
C ALA A 481 -7.11 -23.98 4.56
N PHE A 482 -7.91 -23.25 3.77
CA PHE A 482 -8.83 -23.86 2.81
C PHE A 482 -8.13 -24.38 1.54
N ALA A 483 -7.07 -23.71 1.06
CA ALA A 483 -6.25 -24.22 -0.03
C ALA A 483 -5.58 -25.54 0.35
N GLY A 484 -4.94 -25.60 1.53
CA GLY A 484 -4.29 -26.81 2.00
C GLY A 484 -5.27 -27.94 2.29
N ALA A 485 -6.45 -27.64 2.85
CA ALA A 485 -7.51 -28.64 3.03
C ALA A 485 -7.94 -29.25 1.69
N LEU A 486 -8.20 -28.42 0.68
CA LEU A 486 -8.58 -28.88 -0.67
C LEU A 486 -7.49 -29.77 -1.30
N LEU A 487 -6.23 -29.36 -1.21
CA LEU A 487 -5.11 -30.13 -1.78
C LEU A 487 -4.89 -31.45 -1.04
N MET A 488 -4.95 -31.43 0.29
CA MET A 488 -4.76 -32.62 1.11
C MET A 488 -5.93 -33.61 0.95
N SER A 489 -7.17 -33.13 0.77
CA SER A 489 -8.32 -33.98 0.48
C SER A 489 -8.16 -34.80 -0.81
N ALA A 490 -7.33 -34.36 -1.77
CA ALA A 490 -7.04 -35.15 -2.96
C ALA A 490 -6.17 -36.39 -2.67
N HIS A 491 -5.40 -36.37 -1.57
CA HIS A 491 -4.53 -37.49 -1.17
C HIS A 491 -5.09 -38.28 0.02
N ALA A 492 -5.98 -37.69 0.81
CA ALA A 492 -6.63 -38.31 1.97
C ALA A 492 -8.16 -38.02 1.97
N PRO A 493 -8.93 -38.52 1.00
CA PRO A 493 -10.34 -38.16 0.82
C PRO A 493 -11.22 -38.53 2.03
N GLY A 494 -10.92 -39.64 2.71
CA GLY A 494 -11.64 -40.05 3.93
C GLY A 494 -11.51 -39.08 5.10
N TRP A 495 -10.49 -38.20 5.09
CA TRP A 495 -10.29 -37.18 6.10
C TRP A 495 -10.86 -35.81 5.72
N SER A 496 -11.38 -35.65 4.50
CA SER A 496 -11.82 -34.37 3.94
C SER A 496 -12.73 -33.55 4.88
N PRO A 497 -13.77 -34.12 5.53
CA PRO A 497 -14.62 -33.36 6.45
C PRO A 497 -13.83 -32.73 7.61
N TRP A 498 -12.85 -33.46 8.16
CA TRP A 498 -12.01 -32.99 9.26
C TRP A 498 -11.02 -31.91 8.80
N LEU A 499 -10.48 -32.04 7.59
CA LEU A 499 -9.58 -31.04 7.01
C LEU A 499 -10.28 -29.69 6.83
N PHE A 500 -11.52 -29.70 6.32
CA PHE A 500 -12.33 -28.49 6.19
C PHE A 500 -12.87 -27.98 7.53
N ALA A 501 -13.11 -28.86 8.51
CA ALA A 501 -13.43 -28.45 9.87
C ALA A 501 -12.28 -27.66 10.50
N VAL A 502 -11.04 -28.16 10.40
CA VAL A 502 -9.84 -27.42 10.85
C VAL A 502 -9.72 -26.09 10.11
N ALA A 503 -9.92 -26.08 8.79
CA ALA A 503 -9.84 -24.84 8.02
C ALA A 503 -10.91 -23.81 8.44
N THR A 504 -12.09 -24.27 8.79
CA THR A 504 -13.20 -23.45 9.29
C THR A 504 -12.87 -22.87 10.67
N VAL A 505 -12.29 -23.65 11.58
CA VAL A 505 -11.82 -23.17 12.89
C VAL A 505 -10.74 -22.10 12.71
N VAL A 506 -9.78 -22.30 11.79
CA VAL A 506 -8.78 -21.28 11.48
C VAL A 506 -9.43 -20.02 10.93
N GLY A 507 -10.38 -20.14 9.99
CA GLY A 507 -11.13 -19.00 9.46
C GLY A 507 -11.86 -18.22 10.55
N PHE A 508 -12.60 -18.92 11.40
CA PHE A 508 -13.32 -18.35 12.53
C PHE A 508 -12.39 -17.63 13.51
N SER A 509 -11.23 -18.25 13.83
CA SER A 509 -10.23 -17.66 14.73
C SER A 509 -9.80 -16.26 14.26
N ARG A 510 -9.74 -15.98 12.95
CA ARG A 510 -9.31 -14.67 12.43
C ARG A 510 -10.31 -13.55 12.71
N VAL A 511 -11.60 -13.88 12.76
CA VAL A 511 -12.65 -12.94 13.17
C VAL A 511 -12.65 -12.78 14.69
N TYR A 512 -12.58 -13.90 15.41
CA TYR A 512 -12.57 -13.93 16.88
C TYR A 512 -11.40 -13.14 17.49
N LEU A 513 -10.18 -13.32 16.96
CA LEU A 513 -8.97 -12.61 17.40
C LEU A 513 -8.98 -11.11 17.05
N GLY A 514 -10.02 -10.63 16.35
CA GLY A 514 -10.26 -9.22 16.08
C GLY A 514 -9.46 -8.63 14.92
N VAL A 515 -8.90 -9.48 14.06
CA VAL A 515 -7.91 -9.09 13.04
C VAL A 515 -8.47 -9.04 11.61
N HIS A 516 -9.60 -9.70 11.34
CA HIS A 516 -10.25 -9.76 10.02
C HIS A 516 -11.77 -9.66 10.11
N TYR A 517 -12.40 -9.13 9.06
CA TYR A 517 -13.85 -9.18 8.90
C TYR A 517 -14.31 -10.57 8.38
N PRO A 518 -15.56 -10.98 8.61
CA PRO A 518 -16.12 -12.22 8.06
C PRO A 518 -15.92 -12.37 6.55
N SER A 519 -16.15 -11.32 5.76
CA SER A 519 -15.94 -11.40 4.31
C SER A 519 -14.46 -11.50 3.91
N ASP A 520 -13.52 -10.99 4.71
CA ASP A 520 -12.08 -11.20 4.49
C ASP A 520 -11.75 -12.70 4.57
N VAL A 521 -12.40 -13.41 5.49
CA VAL A 521 -12.26 -14.86 5.72
C VAL A 521 -12.93 -15.65 4.61
N LEU A 522 -14.17 -15.36 4.26
CA LEU A 522 -14.91 -16.06 3.21
C LEU A 522 -14.23 -15.92 1.85
N ILE A 523 -13.82 -14.69 1.49
CA ILE A 523 -13.15 -14.45 0.21
C ILE A 523 -11.71 -14.96 0.24
N GLY A 524 -11.04 -14.91 1.39
CA GLY A 524 -9.76 -15.61 1.59
C GLY A 524 -9.89 -17.11 1.33
N ALA A 525 -10.89 -17.77 1.91
CA ALA A 525 -11.14 -19.21 1.71
C ALA A 525 -11.45 -19.56 0.25
N ALA A 526 -12.44 -18.88 -0.36
CA ALA A 526 -12.82 -19.13 -1.75
C ALA A 526 -11.68 -18.81 -2.74
N GLY A 527 -10.99 -17.68 -2.53
CA GLY A 527 -9.85 -17.28 -3.35
C GLY A 527 -8.66 -18.23 -3.19
N GLY A 528 -8.38 -18.70 -1.98
CA GLY A 528 -7.34 -19.69 -1.71
C GLY A 528 -7.60 -21.00 -2.43
N MET A 529 -8.82 -21.54 -2.34
CA MET A 529 -9.22 -22.75 -3.07
C MET A 529 -9.15 -22.55 -4.60
N GLY A 530 -9.66 -21.44 -5.12
CA GLY A 530 -9.64 -21.15 -6.55
C GLY A 530 -8.22 -21.04 -7.11
N LEU A 531 -7.32 -20.35 -6.41
CA LEU A 531 -5.91 -20.28 -6.77
C LEU A 531 -5.21 -21.64 -6.66
N ALA A 532 -5.53 -22.43 -5.64
CA ALA A 532 -4.96 -23.77 -5.49
C ALA A 532 -5.33 -24.67 -6.68
N VAL A 533 -6.59 -24.65 -7.13
CA VAL A 533 -7.03 -25.35 -8.34
C VAL A 533 -6.28 -24.83 -9.57
N LEU A 534 -6.22 -23.51 -9.75
CA LEU A 534 -5.55 -22.90 -10.89
C LEU A 534 -4.07 -23.28 -10.96
N PHE A 535 -3.33 -23.11 -9.87
CA PHE A 535 -1.90 -23.42 -9.83
C PHE A 535 -1.61 -24.91 -9.93
N ARG A 536 -2.49 -25.77 -9.37
CA ARG A 536 -2.40 -27.22 -9.58
C ARG A 536 -2.53 -27.56 -11.08
N LEU A 537 -3.52 -27.01 -11.78
CA LEU A 537 -3.71 -27.25 -13.21
C LEU A 537 -2.53 -26.73 -14.05
N LEU A 538 -2.00 -25.55 -13.70
CA LEU A 538 -0.85 -24.98 -14.38
C LEU A 538 0.42 -25.81 -14.19
N LEU A 539 0.69 -26.27 -12.95
CA LEU A 539 1.84 -27.12 -12.66
C LEU A 539 1.74 -28.48 -13.37
N HIS A 540 0.56 -29.10 -13.41
CA HIS A 540 0.36 -30.34 -14.17
C HIS A 540 0.68 -30.15 -15.66
N ARG A 541 0.16 -29.09 -16.29
CA ARG A 541 0.48 -28.79 -17.69
C ARG A 541 1.97 -28.53 -17.92
N LEU A 542 2.65 -27.84 -17.00
CA LEU A 542 4.08 -27.59 -17.11
C LEU A 542 4.91 -28.87 -17.05
N VAL A 543 4.51 -29.83 -16.21
CA VAL A 543 5.15 -31.14 -16.12
C VAL A 543 4.90 -31.95 -17.40
N GLU A 544 3.68 -31.95 -17.94
CA GLU A 544 3.34 -32.62 -19.21
C GLU A 544 4.06 -32.05 -20.44
N PHE A 545 4.50 -30.79 -20.40
CA PHE A 545 5.29 -30.18 -21.47
C PHE A 545 6.81 -30.40 -21.31
N ALA A 546 7.27 -30.80 -20.12
CA ALA A 546 8.69 -30.94 -19.79
C ALA A 546 9.20 -32.40 -19.94
N PHE A 547 8.30 -33.35 -20.15
CA PHE A 547 8.54 -34.76 -20.43
C PHE A 547 7.78 -35.15 -21.69
#